data_AF-A0A3P0XCJ6-F1
#
_entry.id   AF-A0A3P0XCJ6-F1
#
_cell.length_a   1.000
_cell.length_b   1.000
_cell.length_c   1.000
_cell.angle_alpha   90.00
_cell.angle_beta   90.00
_cell.angle_gamma   90.00
#
_symmetry.space_group_name_H-M   'P 1'
#
loop_
_entity.id
_entity.type
_entity.pdbx_description
1 polymer ?
#
loop_
_entity_poly.entity_id
_entity_poly.type
_entity_poly.pdbx_seq_one_letter_code
_entity_poly.pdbx_strand_id
1 'polypeptide(L)'
;MTGVRFTQTEMAEVDRAANDQGKLFGEWAREVLLREARNSRGDALFTEIVATRMLLNLVLKPLACGKVMTAEEFSGVLTTVRTTKHKAATDVMEQYAAAEPKER
;
A
#
# COMPACT_ATOMS: atom_id res chain seq x y z
N MET A 1 8.90 -5.10 31.45
CA MET A 1 9.73 -5.41 30.27
C MET A 1 8.85 -6.07 29.23
N THR A 2 8.56 -5.41 28.12
CA THR A 2 7.95 -6.04 26.94
C THR A 2 9.08 -6.70 26.15
N GLY A 3 9.30 -7.99 26.36
CA GLY A 3 10.23 -8.79 25.56
C GLY A 3 9.48 -9.49 24.43
N VAL A 4 9.95 -9.34 23.19
CA VAL A 4 9.49 -10.15 22.06
C VAL A 4 10.28 -11.45 22.07
N ARG A 5 9.60 -12.59 21.97
CA ARG A 5 10.23 -13.91 21.86
C ARG A 5 10.12 -14.37 20.42
N PHE A 6 11.25 -14.82 19.87
CA PHE A 6 11.33 -15.43 18.56
C PHE A 6 11.60 -16.93 18.73
N THR A 7 10.99 -17.73 17.87
CA THR A 7 11.47 -19.07 17.56
C THR A 7 12.84 -18.98 16.86
N GLN A 8 13.55 -20.10 16.81
CA GLN A 8 14.85 -20.15 16.13
C GLN A 8 14.74 -19.80 14.63
N THR A 9 13.65 -20.21 13.98
CA THR A 9 13.38 -19.92 12.57
C THR A 9 13.16 -18.43 12.34
N GLU A 10 12.28 -17.80 13.13
CA GLU A 10 12.01 -16.36 13.02
C GLU A 10 13.28 -15.54 13.30
N MET A 11 14.10 -15.94 14.27
CA MET A 11 15.37 -15.26 14.56
C MET A 11 16.32 -15.33 13.35
N ALA A 12 16.44 -16.50 12.71
CA ALA A 12 17.28 -16.66 11.53
C ALA A 12 16.80 -15.84 10.32
N GLU A 13 15.48 -15.68 10.15
CA GLU A 13 14.89 -14.83 9.11
C GLU A 13 15.20 -13.35 9.37
N VAL A 14 15.04 -12.90 10.60
CA VAL A 14 15.31 -11.51 10.97
C VAL A 14 16.80 -11.18 10.86
N ASP A 15 17.68 -12.09 11.31
CA ASP A 15 19.12 -11.92 11.18
C ASP A 15 19.56 -11.86 9.71
N ARG A 16 18.94 -12.68 8.84
CA ARG A 16 19.17 -12.60 7.38
C ARG A 16 18.75 -11.25 6.83
N ALA A 17 17.55 -10.78 7.17
CA ALA A 17 17.04 -9.50 6.69
C ALA A 17 17.89 -8.30 7.16
N ALA A 18 18.44 -8.37 8.37
CA ALA A 18 19.38 -7.38 8.89
C ALA A 18 20.72 -7.41 8.15
N ASN A 19 21.28 -8.61 7.95
CA ASN A 19 22.54 -8.81 7.24
C ASN A 19 22.47 -8.40 5.75
N ASP A 20 21.36 -8.68 5.06
CA ASP A 20 21.13 -8.27 3.68
C ASP A 20 21.17 -6.74 3.51
N GLN A 21 20.93 -6.00 4.60
CA GLN A 21 21.01 -4.54 4.66
C GLN A 21 22.30 -4.03 5.32
N GLY A 22 23.22 -4.92 5.70
CA GLY A 22 24.48 -4.59 6.37
C GLY A 22 24.30 -4.03 7.79
N LYS A 23 23.21 -4.40 8.47
CA LYS A 23 22.83 -3.84 9.79
C LYS A 23 22.90 -4.90 10.89
N LEU A 24 23.15 -4.43 12.11
CA LEU A 24 22.97 -5.25 13.30
C LEU A 24 21.47 -5.46 13.59
N PHE A 25 21.10 -6.62 14.14
CA PHE A 25 19.72 -6.97 14.50
C PHE A 25 19.00 -5.84 15.25
N GLY A 26 19.61 -5.30 16.31
CA GLY A 26 18.97 -4.28 17.16
C GLY A 26 18.73 -2.95 16.44
N GLU A 27 19.61 -2.59 15.51
CA GLU A 27 19.48 -1.38 14.68
C GLU A 27 18.36 -1.57 13.66
N TRP A 28 18.39 -2.70 12.93
CA TRP A 28 17.36 -3.06 11.97
C TRP A 28 15.98 -3.15 12.62
N ALA A 29 15.86 -3.83 13.76
CA ALA A 29 14.61 -3.99 14.49
C ALA A 29 14.06 -2.64 14.98
N ARG A 30 14.93 -1.77 15.54
CA ARG A 30 14.52 -0.42 15.96
C ARG A 30 13.98 0.37 14.77
N GLU A 31 14.66 0.34 13.63
CA GLU A 31 14.22 1.06 12.45
C GLU A 31 12.90 0.54 11.90
N VAL A 32 12.75 -0.79 11.77
CA VAL A 32 11.51 -1.40 11.28
C VAL A 32 10.36 -1.09 12.23
N LEU A 33 10.52 -1.31 13.53
CA LEU A 33 9.46 -1.05 14.51
C LEU A 33 9.08 0.43 14.57
N LEU A 34 10.06 1.34 14.56
CA LEU A 34 9.77 2.78 14.50
C LEU A 34 9.17 3.19 13.16
N ARG A 35 9.59 2.58 12.06
CA ARG A 35 9.02 2.80 10.74
C ARG A 35 7.57 2.38 10.75
N GLU A 36 7.21 1.18 11.19
CA GLU A 36 5.82 0.71 11.23
C GLU A 36 4.98 1.50 12.25
N ALA A 37 5.53 1.84 13.42
CA ALA A 37 4.83 2.66 14.41
C ALA A 37 4.56 4.10 13.93
N ARG A 38 5.48 4.67 13.11
CA ARG A 38 5.31 5.98 12.47
C ARG A 38 4.49 5.88 11.18
N ASN A 39 4.63 4.75 10.49
CA ASN A 39 3.91 4.42 9.28
C ASN A 39 2.60 3.70 9.64
N SER A 40 1.66 4.49 10.16
CA SER A 40 0.29 4.39 9.65
C SER A 40 0.22 4.63 8.12
N ARG A 41 1.33 5.07 7.51
CA ARG A 41 1.65 5.21 6.08
C ARG A 41 1.70 3.91 5.26
N GLY A 42 1.26 2.79 5.83
CA GLY A 42 0.87 1.58 5.09
C GLY A 42 -0.37 1.86 4.23
N ASP A 43 -0.27 2.86 3.36
CA ASP A 43 -1.25 3.08 2.32
C ASP A 43 -0.79 4.10 1.28
N ALA A 44 0.32 4.84 1.42
CA ALA A 44 0.63 5.90 0.44
C ALA A 44 0.90 5.31 -0.97
N LEU A 45 1.77 4.32 -1.07
CA LEU A 45 2.04 3.64 -2.34
C LEU A 45 0.79 2.89 -2.86
N PHE A 46 0.08 2.20 -1.98
CA PHE A 46 -1.14 1.49 -2.33
C PHE A 46 -2.25 2.45 -2.80
N THR A 47 -2.43 3.57 -2.11
CA THR A 47 -3.30 4.68 -2.50
C THR A 47 -2.93 5.21 -3.87
N GLU A 48 -1.65 5.43 -4.18
CA GLU A 48 -1.25 5.89 -5.52
C GLU A 48 -1.48 4.81 -6.60
N ILE A 49 -1.31 3.51 -6.28
CA ILE A 49 -1.64 2.41 -7.19
C ILE A 49 -3.15 2.36 -7.46
N VAL A 50 -3.98 2.47 -6.41
CA VAL A 50 -5.45 2.51 -6.53
C VAL A 50 -5.89 3.75 -7.29
N ALA A 51 -5.29 4.91 -7.02
CA ALA A 51 -5.53 6.16 -7.75
C ALA A 51 -5.20 6.01 -9.24
N THR A 52 -4.08 5.37 -9.58
CA THR A 52 -3.66 5.10 -10.96
C THR A 52 -4.66 4.18 -11.65
N ARG A 53 -5.06 3.07 -11.00
CA ARG A 53 -6.10 2.17 -11.52
C ARG A 53 -7.43 2.90 -11.75
N MET A 54 -7.82 3.78 -10.82
CA MET A 54 -9.05 4.56 -10.92
C MET A 54 -9.00 5.56 -12.08
N LEU A 55 -7.89 6.30 -12.22
CA LEU A 55 -7.66 7.19 -13.35
C LEU A 55 -7.75 6.42 -14.68
N LEU A 56 -7.08 5.28 -14.79
CA LEU A 56 -7.11 4.43 -15.97
C LEU A 56 -8.54 3.97 -16.28
N ASN A 57 -9.31 3.52 -15.30
CA ASN A 57 -10.70 3.10 -15.54
C ASN A 57 -11.60 4.24 -16.03
N LEU A 58 -11.43 5.45 -15.47
CA LEU A 58 -12.21 6.63 -15.83
C LEU A 58 -11.88 7.13 -17.25
N VAL A 59 -10.65 6.93 -17.72
CA VAL A 59 -10.18 7.40 -19.03
C VAL A 59 -10.32 6.32 -20.11
N LEU A 60 -9.95 5.07 -19.83
CA LEU A 60 -9.96 4.00 -20.82
C LEU A 60 -11.38 3.62 -21.26
N LYS A 61 -12.37 3.66 -20.37
CA LYS A 61 -13.76 3.37 -20.73
C LYS A 61 -14.30 4.30 -21.83
N PRO A 62 -14.28 5.64 -21.69
CA PRO A 62 -14.76 6.53 -22.76
C PRO A 62 -13.93 6.40 -24.04
N LEU A 63 -12.60 6.26 -23.93
CA LEU A 63 -11.73 6.09 -25.11
C LEU A 63 -12.04 4.79 -25.88
N ALA A 64 -12.25 3.67 -25.18
CA ALA A 64 -12.62 2.39 -25.77
C ALA A 64 -14.00 2.43 -26.45
N CYS A 65 -14.90 3.30 -25.97
CA CYS A 65 -16.20 3.55 -26.59
C CYS A 65 -16.15 4.61 -27.72
N GLY A 66 -14.96 5.04 -28.15
CA GLY A 66 -14.78 5.99 -29.27
C GLY A 66 -15.03 7.46 -28.92
N LYS A 67 -15.18 7.80 -27.62
CA LYS A 67 -15.30 9.20 -27.19
C LYS A 67 -13.94 9.88 -27.23
N VAL A 68 -13.87 11.04 -27.88
CA VAL A 68 -12.74 11.96 -27.76
C VAL A 68 -12.95 12.81 -26.51
N MET A 69 -12.09 12.65 -25.50
CA MET A 69 -12.15 13.46 -24.28
C MET A 69 -11.62 14.86 -24.51
N THR A 70 -12.31 15.87 -23.97
CA THR A 70 -11.79 17.24 -23.94
C THR A 70 -10.77 17.42 -22.80
N ALA A 71 -9.96 18.48 -22.87
CA ALA A 71 -9.01 18.82 -21.81
C ALA A 71 -9.72 19.13 -20.47
N GLU A 72 -10.91 19.71 -20.53
CA GLU A 72 -11.72 20.04 -19.35
C GLU A 72 -12.28 18.77 -18.69
N GLU A 73 -12.78 17.82 -19.49
CA GLU A 73 -13.22 16.51 -19.00
C GLU A 73 -12.08 15.74 -18.33
N PHE A 74 -10.90 15.74 -18.95
CA PHE A 74 -9.72 15.10 -18.38
C PHE A 74 -9.28 15.75 -17.06
N SER A 75 -9.32 17.08 -16.98
CA SER A 75 -9.02 17.82 -15.75
C SER A 75 -10.03 17.53 -14.63
N GLY A 76 -11.30 17.31 -15.00
CA GLY A 76 -12.34 16.84 -14.09
C GLY A 76 -12.01 15.47 -13.50
N VAL A 77 -11.58 14.51 -14.33
CA VAL A 77 -11.13 13.19 -13.87
C VAL A 77 -9.96 13.30 -12.89
N LEU A 78 -8.93 14.11 -13.19
CA LEU A 78 -7.80 14.31 -12.28
C LEU A 78 -8.25 14.88 -10.92
N THR A 79 -9.20 15.81 -10.94
CA THR A 79 -9.75 16.41 -9.73
C THR A 79 -10.48 15.36 -8.89
N THR A 80 -11.34 14.54 -9.52
CA THR A 80 -12.02 13.42 -8.85
C THR A 80 -11.01 12.46 -8.23
N VAL A 81 -9.98 12.06 -8.98
CA VAL A 81 -8.96 11.14 -8.46
C VAL A 81 -8.25 11.71 -7.25
N ARG A 82 -7.85 12.98 -7.30
CA ARG A 82 -7.17 13.64 -6.19
C ARG A 82 -8.03 13.70 -4.92
N THR A 83 -9.33 13.92 -5.04
CA THR A 83 -10.22 14.09 -3.88
C THR A 83 -10.71 12.77 -3.29
N THR A 84 -10.78 11.70 -4.08
CA THR A 84 -11.37 10.42 -3.63
C THR A 84 -10.37 9.28 -3.42
N LYS A 85 -9.10 9.42 -3.85
CA LYS A 85 -8.10 8.34 -3.81
C LYS A 85 -7.93 7.65 -2.46
N HIS A 86 -7.95 8.40 -1.35
CA HIS A 86 -7.76 7.83 -0.02
C HIS A 86 -8.92 6.92 0.38
N LYS A 87 -10.16 7.36 0.13
CA LYS A 87 -11.35 6.52 0.35
C LYS A 87 -11.31 5.27 -0.51
N ALA A 88 -11.01 5.42 -1.80
CA ALA A 88 -10.90 4.29 -2.71
C ALA A 88 -9.82 3.29 -2.26
N ALA A 89 -8.70 3.76 -1.73
CA ALA A 89 -7.65 2.90 -1.18
C ALA A 89 -8.16 2.10 0.03
N THR A 90 -8.77 2.77 1.00
CA THR A 90 -9.35 2.13 2.19
C THR A 90 -10.38 1.06 1.79
N ASP A 91 -11.31 1.39 0.88
CA ASP A 91 -12.34 0.44 0.42
C ASP A 91 -11.72 -0.83 -0.22
N VAL A 92 -10.61 -0.68 -0.97
CA VAL A 92 -9.91 -1.82 -1.59
C VAL A 92 -9.15 -2.63 -0.53
N MET A 93 -8.53 -2.00 0.46
CA MET A 93 -7.86 -2.71 1.55
C MET A 93 -8.85 -3.58 2.35
N GLU A 94 -10.03 -3.04 2.64
CA GLU A 94 -11.10 -3.79 3.34
C GLU A 94 -11.55 -5.02 2.54
N GLN A 95 -11.66 -4.91 1.21
CA GLN A 95 -11.99 -6.04 0.35
C GLN A 95 -10.93 -7.15 0.41
N TYR A 96 -9.64 -6.82 0.42
CA TYR A 96 -8.58 -7.81 0.57
C TYR A 96 -8.59 -8.46 1.95
N ALA A 97 -8.77 -7.68 3.02
CA ALA A 97 -8.87 -8.20 4.37
C ALA A 97 -10.07 -9.14 4.57
N ALA A 98 -11.18 -8.89 3.87
CA ALA A 98 -12.35 -9.78 3.88
C ALA A 98 -12.18 -11.04 3.00
N ALA A 99 -11.26 -11.01 2.01
CA ALA A 99 -11.01 -12.10 1.08
C ALA A 99 -9.95 -13.10 1.58
N GLU A 100 -9.13 -12.75 2.58
CA GLU A 100 -8.24 -13.72 3.22
C GLU A 100 -9.06 -14.76 3.99
N PRO A 101 -8.95 -16.07 3.66
CA PRO A 101 -9.58 -17.10 4.45
C PRO A 101 -8.98 -17.05 5.86
N LYS A 102 -9.82 -16.92 6.89
CA LYS A 102 -9.40 -17.19 8.26
C LYS A 102 -8.81 -18.60 8.27
N GLU A 103 -7.49 -18.71 8.40
CA GLU A 103 -6.82 -19.98 8.59
C GLU A 103 -7.52 -20.72 9.74
N ARG A 104 -7.94 -21.96 9.46
CA ARG A 104 -8.57 -22.89 10.41
C ARG A 104 -7.50 -23.72 11.10
#